data_AF-A0A7X7REC3-F1
#
_entry.id   AF-A0A7X7REC3-F1
#
_cell.length_a   1.000
_cell.length_b   1.000
_cell.length_c   1.000
_cell.angle_alpha   90.00
_cell.angle_beta   90.00
_cell.angle_gamma   90.00
#
_symmetry.space_group_name_H-M   'P 1'
#
loop_
_entity.id
_entity.type
_entity.pdbx_description
1 polymer ?
#
loop_
_entity_poly.entity_id
_entity_poly.type
_entity_poly.pdbx_seq_one_letter_code
_entity_poly.pdbx_strand_id
1 'polypeptide(L)'
;MFSVGQKVVYPVHGAGIIEAIEQRVILGESRNYYVLKLTTGELQVLVPVDSVGNTGLRCICSADTLNEVRQILGDPPSPWEDNWNRRYRMNMEKIKSGNIQELAEVVRNLT
;
A
#
# COMPACT_ATOMS: atom_id res chain seq x y z
N MET A 1 7.78 13.75 -2.47
CA MET A 1 7.41 13.92 -3.88
C MET A 1 7.90 12.70 -4.64
N PHE A 2 7.09 12.13 -5.52
CA PHE A 2 7.47 10.93 -6.27
C PHE A 2 8.01 11.30 -7.66
N SER A 3 8.76 10.40 -8.28
CA SER A 3 9.35 10.60 -9.61
C SER A 3 8.76 9.66 -10.66
N VAL A 4 8.81 10.08 -11.92
CA VAL A 4 8.46 9.23 -13.06
C VAL A 4 9.38 7.99 -13.07
N GLY A 5 8.79 6.82 -13.31
CA GLY A 5 9.45 5.52 -13.25
C GLY A 5 9.55 4.92 -11.84
N GLN A 6 9.15 5.65 -10.80
CA GLN A 6 9.18 5.14 -9.44
C GLN A 6 8.09 4.08 -9.22
N LYS A 7 8.48 2.96 -8.60
CA LYS A 7 7.57 1.90 -8.17
C LYS A 7 6.91 2.28 -6.85
N VAL A 8 5.60 2.17 -6.82
CA VAL A 8 4.76 2.60 -5.70
C VAL A 8 3.65 1.58 -5.46
N VAL A 9 3.01 1.66 -4.30
CA VAL A 9 1.83 0.88 -3.96
C VAL A 9 0.69 1.84 -3.68
N TYR A 10 -0.42 1.64 -4.40
CA TYR A 10 -1.67 2.35 -4.17
C TYR A 10 -2.61 1.45 -3.34
N PRO A 11 -3.20 1.93 -2.22
CA PRO A 11 -4.06 1.12 -1.38
C PRO A 11 -5.19 0.45 -2.18
N VAL A 12 -5.55 -0.77 -1.80
CA VAL A 12 -6.58 -1.63 -2.45
C VAL A 12 -6.24 -2.09 -3.88
N HIS A 13 -5.60 -1.25 -4.69
CA HIS A 13 -5.33 -1.54 -6.09
C HIS A 13 -3.96 -2.19 -6.35
N GLY A 14 -3.05 -2.11 -5.38
CA GLY A 14 -1.78 -2.83 -5.41
C GLY A 14 -0.61 -2.03 -5.97
N ALA A 15 0.38 -2.74 -6.51
CA ALA A 15 1.61 -2.14 -7.00
C ALA A 15 1.40 -1.45 -8.36
N GLY A 16 2.17 -0.41 -8.59
CA GLY A 16 2.16 0.35 -9.84
C GLY A 16 3.42 1.16 -10.04
N ILE A 17 3.47 1.85 -11.17
CA ILE A 17 4.57 2.72 -11.58
C ILE A 17 3.99 4.09 -11.94
N ILE A 18 4.69 5.15 -11.57
CA ILE A 18 4.34 6.50 -12.01
C ILE A 18 4.83 6.66 -13.45
N GLU A 19 3.91 6.75 -14.41
CA GLU A 19 4.23 6.94 -15.83
C GLU A 19 4.53 8.41 -16.15
N ALA A 20 3.80 9.34 -15.52
CA ALA A 20 3.94 10.76 -15.78
C ALA A 20 3.46 11.61 -14.60
N ILE A 21 3.85 12.88 -14.61
CA ILE A 21 3.30 13.93 -13.75
C ILE A 21 2.70 14.97 -14.70
N GLU A 22 1.38 15.11 -14.69
CA GLU A 22 0.66 15.97 -15.62
C GLU A 22 -0.09 17.08 -14.88
N GLN A 23 -0.09 18.28 -15.46
CA GLN A 23 -0.98 19.35 -15.03
C GLN A 23 -2.32 19.21 -15.75
N ARG A 24 -3.43 19.13 -15.00
CA ARG A 24 -4.78 19.03 -15.56
C ARG A 24 -5.71 20.05 -14.92
N VAL A 25 -6.61 20.59 -15.73
CA VAL A 25 -7.70 21.44 -15.25
C VAL A 25 -8.92 20.55 -15.04
N ILE A 26 -9.31 20.36 -13.77
CA ILE A 26 -10.50 19.59 -13.39
C ILE A 26 -11.39 20.53 -12.57
N LEU A 27 -12.66 20.64 -12.94
CA LEU A 27 -13.63 21.55 -12.31
C LEU A 27 -13.17 23.03 -12.28
N GLY A 28 -12.43 23.45 -13.30
CA GLY A 28 -11.93 24.84 -13.41
C GLY A 28 -10.65 25.12 -12.61
N GLU A 29 -10.14 24.16 -11.83
CA GLU A 29 -8.90 24.31 -11.08
C GLU A 29 -7.75 23.55 -11.74
N SER A 30 -6.62 24.23 -11.92
CA SER A 30 -5.39 23.64 -12.44
C SER A 30 -4.60 23.00 -11.31
N ARG A 31 -4.41 21.67 -11.37
CA ARG A 31 -3.68 20.90 -10.35
C ARG A 31 -2.74 19.90 -11.03
N ASN A 32 -1.67 19.53 -10.32
CA ASN A 32 -0.75 18.48 -10.76
C ASN A 32 -1.24 17.10 -10.31
N TYR A 33 -1.11 16.11 -11.17
CA TYR A 33 -1.53 14.73 -10.94
C TYR A 33 -0.40 13.76 -11.27
N TYR A 34 -0.23 12.73 -10.43
CA TYR A 34 0.53 11.53 -10.77
C TYR A 34 -0.33 10.61 -11.63
N VAL A 35 0.18 10.21 -12.79
CA VAL A 35 -0.40 9.18 -13.65
C VAL A 35 0.20 7.84 -13.23
N LEU A 36 -0.58 7.02 -12.54
CA LEU A 36 -0.18 5.71 -12.05
C LEU A 36 -0.68 4.63 -13.01
N LYS A 37 0.22 3.74 -13.41
CA LYS A 37 -0.13 2.49 -14.08
C LYS A 37 0.03 1.33 -13.13
N LEU A 38 -1.07 0.66 -12.84
CA LEU A 38 -1.07 -0.50 -11.96
C LEU A 38 -0.57 -1.73 -12.70
N THR A 39 0.08 -2.66 -11.98
CA THR A 39 0.50 -3.94 -12.56
C THR A 39 -0.66 -4.92 -12.71
N THR A 40 -1.70 -4.74 -11.90
CA THR A 40 -2.92 -5.55 -11.89
C THR A 40 -3.98 -4.92 -12.78
N GLY A 41 -3.96 -5.29 -14.06
CA GLY A 41 -4.89 -4.82 -15.09
C GLY A 41 -4.39 -3.62 -15.91
N GLU A 42 -5.18 -3.18 -16.88
CA GLU A 42 -4.89 -1.99 -17.72
C GLU A 42 -5.47 -0.70 -17.13
N LEU A 43 -5.55 -0.60 -15.79
CA LEU A 43 -6.12 0.56 -15.12
C LEU A 43 -5.06 1.65 -14.91
N GLN A 44 -5.37 2.87 -15.37
CA GLN A 44 -4.64 4.08 -15.02
C GLN A 44 -5.37 4.85 -13.93
N VAL A 45 -4.64 5.31 -12.91
CA VAL A 45 -5.16 6.07 -11.77
C VAL A 45 -4.50 7.43 -11.72
N LEU A 46 -5.30 8.49 -11.59
CA LEU A 46 -4.84 9.87 -11.44
C LEU A 46 -4.89 10.26 -9.96
N VAL A 47 -3.74 10.56 -9.36
CA VAL A 47 -3.67 11.00 -7.95
C VAL A 47 -3.19 12.44 -7.88
N PRO A 48 -3.98 13.38 -7.33
CA PRO A 48 -3.55 14.75 -7.11
C PRO A 48 -2.28 14.80 -6.25
N VAL A 49 -1.31 15.62 -6.63
CA VAL A 49 -0.04 15.75 -5.88
C VAL A 49 -0.29 16.20 -4.44
N ASP A 50 -1.28 17.06 -4.23
CA ASP A 50 -1.62 17.64 -2.93
C ASP A 50 -2.31 16.64 -1.99
N SER A 51 -2.89 15.56 -2.54
CA SER A 51 -3.64 14.56 -1.74
C SER A 51 -2.83 13.30 -1.42
N VAL A 52 -1.59 13.21 -1.88
CA VAL A 52 -0.72 12.02 -1.68
C VAL A 52 -0.65 11.56 -0.22
N GLY A 53 -0.53 12.50 0.72
CA GLY A 53 -0.47 12.17 2.15
C GLY A 53 -1.75 11.49 2.67
N ASN A 54 -2.90 11.80 2.07
CA ASN A 54 -4.20 11.28 2.48
C ASN A 54 -4.66 10.06 1.68
N THR A 55 -4.13 9.86 0.47
CA THR A 55 -4.53 8.73 -0.41
C THR A 55 -3.81 7.43 -0.07
N GLY A 56 -2.80 7.47 0.82
CA GLY A 56 -2.03 6.29 1.24
C GLY A 56 -1.08 5.77 0.16
N LEU A 57 -0.78 6.58 -0.86
CA LEU A 57 0.25 6.26 -1.86
C LEU A 57 1.61 6.15 -1.19
N ARG A 58 2.26 4.98 -1.31
CA ARG A 58 3.51 4.67 -0.62
C ARG A 58 4.58 4.12 -1.55
N CYS A 59 5.84 4.30 -1.17
CA CYS A 59 6.97 3.64 -1.82
C CYS A 59 6.92 2.13 -1.59
N ILE A 60 7.59 1.38 -2.48
CA ILE A 60 7.94 -0.01 -2.21
C ILE A 60 8.89 -0.10 -1.00
N CYS A 61 8.84 -1.22 -0.28
CA CYS A 61 9.72 -1.47 0.86
C CYS A 61 11.17 -1.71 0.42
N SER A 62 12.12 -1.51 1.34
CA SER A 62 13.53 -1.84 1.09
C SER A 62 13.77 -3.35 1.13
N ALA A 63 14.94 -3.77 0.65
CA ALA A 63 15.37 -5.17 0.76
C ALA A 63 15.51 -5.62 2.22
N ASP A 64 15.92 -4.72 3.13
CA ASP A 64 16.04 -5.03 4.56
C ASP A 64 14.68 -5.32 5.18
N THR A 65 13.68 -4.46 4.92
CA THR A 65 12.30 -4.70 5.35
C THR A 65 11.74 -5.99 4.75
N LEU A 66 12.11 -6.33 3.52
CA LEU A 66 11.69 -7.59 2.90
C LEU A 66 12.29 -8.81 3.63
N ASN A 67 13.55 -8.72 4.08
CA ASN A 67 14.19 -9.78 4.85
C ASN A 67 13.51 -9.97 6.21
N GLU A 68 13.17 -8.87 6.91
CA GLU A 68 12.41 -8.92 8.16
C GLU A 68 11.03 -9.56 7.96
N VAL A 69 10.31 -9.16 6.91
CA VAL A 69 9.00 -9.73 6.56
C VAL A 69 9.12 -11.23 6.29
N ARG A 70 10.19 -11.67 5.60
CA ARG A 70 10.44 -13.09 5.35
C ARG A 70 10.73 -13.86 6.63
N GLN A 71 11.43 -13.26 7.59
CA GLN A 71 11.64 -13.87 8.91
C GLN A 71 10.32 -13.99 9.66
N ILE A 72 9.53 -12.91 9.75
CA ILE A 72 8.21 -12.91 10.38
C ILE A 72 7.35 -14.04 9.80
N LEU A 73 7.25 -14.15 8.48
CA LEU A 73 6.44 -15.20 7.83
C LEU A 73 6.92 -16.63 8.12
N GLY A 74 8.21 -16.84 8.43
CA GLY A 74 8.78 -18.14 8.75
C GLY A 74 8.76 -18.50 10.24
N ASP A 75 8.49 -17.52 11.11
CA ASP A 75 8.42 -17.73 12.55
C ASP A 75 7.15 -18.49 12.96
N PRO A 76 7.16 -19.14 14.14
CA PRO A 76 5.95 -19.75 14.68
C PRO A 76 4.85 -18.70 14.91
N PRO A 77 3.56 -19.09 14.82
CA PRO A 77 2.44 -18.19 15.11
C PRO A 77 2.57 -17.57 16.50
N SER A 78 2.40 -16.26 16.60
CA SER A 78 2.36 -15.58 17.89
C SER A 78 1.04 -15.82 18.62
N PRO A 79 1.02 -15.70 19.96
CA PRO A 79 -0.23 -15.75 20.73
C PRO A 79 -1.27 -14.79 20.15
N TRP A 80 -2.51 -15.25 20.04
CA TRP A 80 -3.61 -14.50 19.43
C TRP A 80 -4.79 -14.30 20.38
N GLU A 81 -5.75 -13.49 19.95
CA GLU A 81 -7.02 -13.31 20.64
C GLU A 81 -7.98 -14.47 20.33
N ASP A 82 -8.47 -15.14 21.37
CA ASP A 82 -9.38 -16.29 21.25
C ASP A 82 -10.78 -15.88 20.77
N ASN A 83 -11.23 -14.67 21.12
CA ASN A 83 -12.50 -14.15 20.63
C ASN A 83 -12.40 -13.81 19.14
N TRP A 84 -13.06 -14.61 18.30
CA TRP A 84 -13.03 -14.48 16.84
C TRP A 84 -13.36 -13.06 16.35
N ASN A 85 -14.37 -12.41 16.94
CA ASN A 85 -14.86 -11.12 16.48
C ASN A 85 -13.85 -10.01 16.81
N ARG A 86 -13.21 -10.11 17.99
CA ARG A 86 -12.13 -9.19 18.37
C ARG A 86 -10.89 -9.41 17.50
N ARG A 87 -10.51 -10.67 17.26
CA ARG A 87 -9.41 -11.03 16.34
C ARG A 87 -9.65 -10.50 14.93
N TYR A 88 -10.86 -10.65 14.39
CA TYR A 88 -11.22 -10.15 13.07
C TYR A 88 -11.04 -8.62 12.97
N ARG A 89 -11.51 -7.87 13.98
CA ARG A 89 -11.33 -6.41 14.01
C ARG A 89 -9.85 -6.02 14.08
N MET A 90 -9.08 -6.65 14.96
CA MET A 90 -7.63 -6.38 15.09
C MET A 90 -6.87 -6.68 13.79
N ASN A 91 -7.15 -7.82 13.14
CA ASN A 91 -6.53 -8.17 11.87
C ASN A 91 -6.94 -7.18 10.76
N MET A 92 -8.19 -6.74 10.75
CA MET A 92 -8.67 -5.75 9.78
C MET A 92 -7.99 -4.40 9.97
N GLU A 93 -7.72 -3.98 11.21
CA GLU A 93 -6.94 -2.77 11.51
C GLU A 93 -5.51 -2.88 11.00
N LYS A 94 -4.82 -4.01 11.26
CA LYS A 94 -3.47 -4.30 10.75
C LYS A 94 -3.41 -4.33 9.22
N ILE A 95 -4.42 -4.89 8.55
CA ILE A 95 -4.49 -4.88 7.08
C ILE A 95 -4.63 -3.45 6.55
N LYS A 96 -5.41 -2.61 7.23
CA LYS A 96 -5.67 -1.22 6.83
C LYS A 96 -4.54 -0.26 7.21
N SER A 97 -3.66 -0.62 8.16
CA SER A 97 -2.54 0.23 8.58
C SER A 97 -1.52 0.46 7.46
N GLY A 98 -1.45 -0.46 6.49
CA GLY A 98 -0.46 -0.43 5.41
C GLY A 98 0.95 -0.83 5.85
N ASN A 99 1.13 -1.23 7.11
CA ASN A 99 2.40 -1.76 7.61
C ASN A 99 2.59 -3.20 7.11
N ILE A 100 3.67 -3.41 6.35
CA ILE A 100 3.95 -4.72 5.74
C ILE A 100 4.31 -5.79 6.78
N GLN A 101 4.92 -5.41 7.91
CA GLN A 101 5.26 -6.34 8.99
C GLN A 101 4.00 -6.81 9.71
N GLU A 102 3.09 -5.88 10.05
CA GLU A 102 1.81 -6.23 10.67
C GLU A 102 0.95 -7.11 9.75
N LEU A 103 0.96 -6.82 8.44
CA LEU A 103 0.29 -7.66 7.46
C LEU A 103 0.90 -9.07 7.43
N ALA A 104 2.23 -9.18 7.48
CA ALA A 104 2.92 -10.45 7.52
C ALA A 104 2.57 -11.28 8.76
N GLU A 105 2.45 -10.64 9.94
CA GLU A 105 1.99 -11.31 11.15
C GLU A 105 0.56 -11.87 11.01
N VAL A 106 -0.35 -11.09 10.39
CA VAL A 106 -1.73 -11.54 10.14
C VAL A 106 -1.73 -12.75 9.22
N VAL A 107 -0.96 -12.73 8.12
CA VAL A 107 -0.88 -13.84 7.17
C VAL A 107 -0.28 -15.08 7.84
N ARG A 108 0.85 -14.94 8.53
CA ARG A 108 1.50 -16.02 9.28
C ARG A 108 0.57 -16.66 10.30
N ASN A 109 -0.15 -15.86 11.08
CA ASN A 109 -1.05 -16.40 12.10
C ASN A 109 -2.30 -17.05 11.51
N LEU A 110 -2.61 -16.87 10.22
CA LEU A 110 -3.78 -17.48 9.57
C LEU A 110 -3.43 -18.65 8.64
N THR A 111 -2.14 -18.92 8.44
CA THR A 111 -1.60 -19.99 7.58
C THR A 111 -0.94 -21.06 8.43
#